data_AF-A0A9D5AIA5-F1
#
_entry.id   AF-A0A9D5AIA5-F1
#
_cell.length_a   1.000
_cell.length_b   1.000
_cell.length_c   1.000
_cell.angle_alpha   90.00
_cell.angle_beta   90.00
_cell.angle_gamma   90.00
#
_symmetry.space_group_name_H-M   'P 1'
#
loop_
_entity.id
_entity.type
_entity.pdbx_description
1 polymer ?
#
loop_
_entity_poly.entity_id
_entity_poly.type
_entity_poly.pdbx_seq_one_letter_code
_entity_poly.pdbx_strand_id
1 'polypeptide(L)'
;MAVMGLLFPAVLHATQTELEYGKSQLSLSRFTSCIMLVAYASYIVFQLKSQKNLELDKSFDEDTSNDAEAPEISMWESMIWTSILTGGISILSEYLVKTIEGASKEFQMPVSFLSVILLPVVGNAAEHVGSVMFAVKDKLDMSLAVAVGSSIQISMFAIPFCVVIGWMIGCPMDLNFQPFETISLFMSVIIVAFMLQNGASNYFKGIVLILCYLIVSAGFFEHIDPMSVEDNPSTAGQ
;
A
#
# COMPACT_ATOMS: atom_id res chain seq x y z
N MET A 1 -5.02 11.38 -7.44
CA MET A 1 -5.22 11.85 -6.04
C MET A 1 -4.21 11.22 -5.10
N ALA A 2 -4.18 9.89 -4.90
CA ALA A 2 -3.23 9.25 -3.99
C ALA A 2 -1.77 9.62 -4.31
N VAL A 3 -1.37 9.45 -5.56
CA VAL A 3 -0.04 9.81 -6.06
C VAL A 3 0.28 11.31 -5.88
N MET A 4 -0.69 12.21 -6.10
CA MET A 4 -0.49 13.64 -5.85
C MET A 4 -0.33 13.94 -4.35
N GLY A 5 -1.14 13.32 -3.50
CA GLY A 5 -1.05 13.49 -2.05
C GLY A 5 0.26 13.01 -1.45
N LEU A 6 0.89 12.00 -2.05
CA LEU A 6 2.22 11.52 -1.65
C LEU A 6 3.36 12.31 -2.29
N LEU A 7 3.20 12.78 -3.53
CA LEU A 7 4.25 13.51 -4.27
C LEU A 7 4.49 14.93 -3.75
N PHE A 8 3.45 15.70 -3.43
CA PHE A 8 3.64 17.11 -3.08
C PHE A 8 4.48 17.33 -1.81
N PRO A 9 4.27 16.59 -0.71
CA PRO A 9 5.16 16.65 0.45
C PRO A 9 6.60 16.25 0.11
N ALA A 10 6.78 15.20 -0.70
CA ALA A 10 8.09 14.69 -1.09
C ALA A 10 8.86 15.65 -2.01
N VAL A 11 8.18 16.25 -2.98
CA VAL A 11 8.77 17.25 -3.89
C VAL A 11 9.17 18.50 -3.12
N LEU A 12 8.34 18.97 -2.19
CA LEU A 12 8.62 20.18 -1.39
C LEU A 12 9.87 20.01 -0.51
N HIS A 13 10.09 18.82 0.03
CA HIS A 13 11.34 18.47 0.71
C HIS A 13 12.52 18.41 -0.25
N ALA A 14 12.37 17.74 -1.41
CA ALA A 14 13.43 17.60 -2.40
C ALA A 14 13.87 18.94 -3.01
N THR A 15 12.95 19.91 -3.15
CA THR A 15 13.28 21.25 -3.68
C THR A 15 13.81 22.20 -2.61
N GLN A 16 13.77 21.82 -1.32
CA GLN A 16 14.13 22.68 -0.18
C GLN A 16 13.46 24.07 -0.20
N THR A 17 12.28 24.18 -0.81
CA THR A 17 11.53 25.45 -0.95
C THR A 17 10.58 25.67 0.22
N GLU A 18 10.94 25.24 1.41
CA GLU A 18 10.09 25.33 2.60
C GLU A 18 10.11 26.75 3.20
N LEU A 19 8.95 27.23 3.68
CA LEU A 19 8.85 28.48 4.43
C LEU A 19 9.47 28.37 5.84
N GLU A 20 9.32 27.22 6.49
CA GLU A 20 10.01 26.84 7.73
C GLU A 20 10.46 25.38 7.63
N TYR A 21 11.78 25.15 7.64
CA TYR A 21 12.39 23.84 7.44
C TYR A 21 11.86 22.80 8.46
N GLY A 22 11.37 21.66 7.97
CA GLY A 22 10.85 20.52 8.74
C GLY A 22 9.46 20.71 9.35
N LYS A 23 9.09 21.92 9.81
CA LYS A 23 7.74 22.19 10.33
C LYS A 23 6.69 22.30 9.22
N SER A 24 7.08 22.89 8.09
CA SER A 24 6.20 23.08 6.94
C SER A 24 5.81 21.73 6.30
N GLN A 25 6.77 20.83 6.08
CA GLN A 25 6.54 19.47 5.59
C GLN A 25 5.60 18.65 6.46
N LEU A 26 5.81 18.65 7.78
CA LEU A 26 4.99 17.87 8.69
C LEU A 26 3.55 18.40 8.74
N SER A 27 3.38 19.73 8.74
CA SER A 27 2.06 20.35 8.67
C SER A 27 1.35 20.05 7.35
N LEU A 28 2.08 20.10 6.22
CA LEU A 28 1.55 19.77 4.90
C LEU A 28 1.15 18.29 4.80
N SER A 29 1.96 17.39 5.36
CA SER A 29 1.69 15.95 5.39
C SER A 29 0.42 15.67 6.19
N ARG A 30 0.27 16.23 7.39
CA ARG A 30 -0.95 16.09 8.21
C ARG A 30 -2.20 16.60 7.50
N PHE A 31 -2.11 17.78 6.89
CA PHE A 31 -3.22 18.35 6.12
C PHE A 31 -3.62 17.45 4.95
N THR A 32 -2.63 16.96 4.20
CA THR A 32 -2.85 16.07 3.05
C THR A 32 -3.44 14.73 3.49
N SER A 33 -2.97 14.15 4.60
CA SER A 33 -3.53 12.92 5.17
C SER A 33 -5.01 13.08 5.53
N CYS A 34 -5.40 14.19 6.17
CA CYS A 34 -6.81 14.46 6.48
C CYS A 34 -7.67 14.52 5.21
N ILE A 35 -7.20 15.18 4.16
CA ILE A 35 -7.92 15.24 2.87
C ILE A 35 -8.05 13.85 2.25
N MET A 36 -6.98 13.05 2.28
CA MET A 36 -6.98 11.69 1.73
C MET A 36 -7.98 10.78 2.45
N LEU A 37 -8.07 10.87 3.78
CA LEU A 37 -9.06 10.12 4.57
C LEU A 37 -10.50 10.55 4.25
N VAL A 38 -10.76 11.85 4.10
CA VAL A 38 -12.10 12.35 3.71
C VAL A 38 -12.46 11.89 2.30
N ALA A 39 -11.49 11.91 1.37
CA ALA A 39 -11.69 11.41 0.01
C ALA A 39 -11.98 9.90 0.01
N TYR A 40 -11.26 9.12 0.81
CA TYR A 40 -11.50 7.68 0.96
C TYR A 40 -12.87 7.38 1.58
N ALA A 41 -13.27 8.10 2.63
CA ALA A 41 -14.60 7.97 3.22
C ALA A 41 -15.71 8.28 2.20
N SER A 42 -15.53 9.35 1.41
CA SER A 42 -16.45 9.71 0.33
C SER A 42 -16.51 8.62 -0.75
N TYR A 43 -15.37 8.03 -1.10
CA TYR A 43 -15.27 6.91 -2.03
C TYR A 43 -16.01 5.66 -1.52
N ILE A 44 -15.86 5.29 -0.23
CA ILE A 44 -16.60 4.17 0.37
C ILE A 44 -18.11 4.44 0.36
N VAL A 45 -18.55 5.65 0.73
CA VAL A 45 -19.97 6.02 0.69
C VAL A 45 -20.52 5.91 -0.74
N PHE A 46 -19.76 6.36 -1.73
CA PHE A 46 -20.13 6.24 -3.14
C PHE A 46 -20.22 4.77 -3.58
N GLN A 47 -19.23 3.94 -3.24
CA GLN A 47 -19.23 2.51 -3.56
C GLN A 47 -20.42 1.78 -2.94
N LEU A 48 -20.68 1.98 -1.64
CA LEU A 48 -21.80 1.35 -0.94
C LEU A 48 -23.15 1.76 -1.53
N LYS A 49 -23.33 3.05 -1.86
CA LYS A 49 -24.57 3.55 -2.45
C LYS A 49 -24.75 3.05 -3.89
N SER A 50 -23.68 3.03 -4.69
CA SER A 50 -23.72 2.58 -6.08
C SER A 50 -24.02 1.08 -6.20
N GLN A 51 -23.43 0.25 -5.33
CA GLN A 51 -23.72 -1.20 -5.29
C GLN A 51 -25.16 -1.47 -4.85
N LYS A 52 -25.63 -0.76 -3.81
CA LYS A 52 -27.03 -0.88 -3.36
C LYS A 52 -28.04 -0.51 -4.44
N ASN A 53 -27.75 0.49 -5.28
CA ASN A 53 -28.62 0.84 -6.39
C ASN A 53 -28.61 -0.23 -7.50
N LEU A 54 -27.47 -0.91 -7.73
CA LEU A 54 -27.33 -1.96 -8.72
C LEU A 54 -28.00 -3.27 -8.30
N GLU A 55 -27.96 -3.60 -7.01
CA GLU A 55 -28.71 -4.73 -6.43
C GLU A 55 -30.22 -4.45 -6.37
N LEU A 56 -30.62 -3.20 -6.09
CA LEU A 56 -32.03 -2.81 -6.13
C LEU A 56 -32.61 -2.93 -7.55
N ASP A 57 -31.83 -2.62 -8.58
CA ASP A 57 -32.25 -2.74 -9.99
C ASP A 57 -32.33 -4.21 -10.44
N LYS A 58 -31.37 -5.05 -10.05
CA LYS A 58 -31.40 -6.51 -10.32
C LYS A 58 -32.52 -7.25 -9.59
N SER A 59 -32.96 -6.77 -8.43
CA SER A 59 -34.08 -7.37 -7.69
C SER A 59 -35.46 -7.06 -8.30
N PHE A 60 -35.54 -6.20 -9.33
CA PHE A 60 -36.77 -6.03 -10.13
C PHE A 60 -36.84 -6.94 -11.37
N ASP A 61 -35.74 -7.58 -11.80
CA ASP A 61 -35.69 -8.31 -13.09
C ASP A 61 -35.31 -9.81 -13.05
N GLU A 62 -34.88 -10.41 -11.92
CA GLU A 62 -34.52 -11.84 -11.92
C GLU A 62 -34.94 -12.64 -10.66
N ASP A 63 -35.97 -13.48 -10.84
CA ASP A 63 -36.30 -14.69 -10.05
C ASP A 63 -35.28 -15.83 -10.31
N THR A 64 -33.97 -15.58 -10.15
CA THR A 64 -32.93 -16.58 -10.48
C THR A 64 -32.10 -16.97 -9.26
N SER A 65 -32.47 -18.12 -8.67
CA SER A 65 -31.65 -19.04 -7.88
C SER A 65 -30.59 -18.46 -6.93
N ASN A 66 -31.00 -18.30 -5.66
CA ASN A 66 -30.10 -18.23 -4.51
C ASN A 66 -29.27 -19.53 -4.38
N ASP A 67 -28.10 -19.60 -5.04
CA ASP A 67 -26.93 -20.32 -4.53
C ASP A 67 -26.16 -19.40 -3.57
N ALA A 68 -26.86 -18.87 -2.57
CA ALA A 68 -26.20 -18.24 -1.43
C ALA A 68 -25.62 -19.38 -0.58
N GLU A 69 -24.32 -19.65 -0.75
CA GLU A 69 -23.58 -20.54 0.13
C GLU A 69 -23.93 -20.19 1.59
N ALA A 70 -24.50 -21.16 2.31
CA ALA A 70 -24.90 -20.94 3.69
C ALA A 70 -23.67 -20.52 4.50
N PRO A 71 -23.76 -19.49 5.36
CA PRO A 71 -22.62 -19.03 6.14
C PRO A 71 -22.06 -20.19 6.99
N GLU A 72 -20.83 -20.61 6.69
CA GLU A 72 -20.18 -21.76 7.33
C GLU A 72 -19.86 -21.52 8.81
N ILE A 73 -19.86 -20.25 9.25
CA ILE A 73 -19.55 -19.83 10.61
C ILE A 73 -20.53 -18.78 11.12
N SER A 74 -20.86 -18.86 12.41
CA SER A 74 -21.73 -17.87 13.07
C SER A 74 -21.04 -16.51 13.19
N MET A 75 -21.81 -15.42 13.20
CA MET A 75 -21.30 -14.05 13.37
C MET A 75 -20.44 -13.90 14.64
N TRP A 76 -20.84 -14.57 15.73
CA TRP A 76 -20.08 -14.57 16.98
C TRP A 76 -18.75 -15.32 16.87
N GLU A 77 -18.74 -16.46 16.17
CA GLU A 77 -17.53 -17.23 15.94
C GLU A 77 -16.54 -16.46 15.05
N SER A 78 -17.04 -15.77 14.03
CA SER A 78 -16.25 -14.89 13.17
C SER A 78 -15.58 -13.77 13.98
N MET A 79 -16.33 -13.05 14.84
CA MET A 79 -15.76 -11.99 15.67
C MET A 79 -14.67 -12.50 16.63
N ILE A 80 -14.86 -13.69 17.22
CA ILE A 80 -13.87 -14.33 18.09
C ILE A 80 -12.61 -14.68 17.30
N TRP A 81 -12.76 -15.36 16.17
CA TRP A 81 -11.62 -15.75 15.33
C TRP A 81 -10.85 -14.56 14.80
N THR A 82 -11.54 -13.52 14.30
CA THR A 82 -10.89 -12.27 13.88
C THR A 82 -10.11 -11.65 15.03
N SER A 83 -10.68 -11.57 16.22
CA SER A 83 -9.98 -10.98 17.39
C SER A 83 -8.72 -11.78 17.77
N ILE A 84 -8.79 -13.12 17.77
CA ILE A 84 -7.66 -13.99 18.08
C ILE A 84 -6.55 -13.82 17.03
N LEU A 85 -6.90 -13.87 15.74
CA LEU A 85 -5.94 -13.74 14.66
C LEU A 85 -5.30 -12.35 14.63
N THR A 86 -6.08 -11.28 14.83
CA THR A 86 -5.56 -9.92 14.95
C THR A 86 -4.60 -9.78 16.13
N GLY A 87 -4.92 -10.36 17.28
CA GLY A 87 -4.00 -10.38 18.43
C GLY A 87 -2.70 -11.12 18.12
N GLY A 88 -2.78 -12.28 17.47
CA GLY A 88 -1.61 -13.04 17.02
C GLY A 88 -0.73 -12.26 16.04
N ILE A 89 -1.34 -11.63 15.03
CA ILE A 89 -0.64 -10.79 14.04
C ILE A 89 0.02 -9.59 14.73
N SER A 90 -0.64 -8.98 15.72
CA SER A 90 -0.07 -7.85 16.47
C SER A 90 1.22 -8.28 17.19
N ILE A 91 1.25 -9.44 17.84
CA ILE A 91 2.45 -9.96 18.50
C ILE A 91 3.54 -10.27 17.46
N LEU A 92 3.19 -10.95 16.37
CA LEU A 92 4.14 -11.28 15.30
C LEU A 92 4.71 -10.03 14.63
N SER A 93 3.94 -8.94 14.53
CA SER A 93 4.39 -7.69 13.93
C SER A 93 5.56 -7.06 14.69
N GLU A 94 5.56 -7.13 16.03
CA GLU A 94 6.68 -6.63 16.85
C GLU A 94 7.96 -7.46 16.62
N TYR A 95 7.83 -8.79 16.56
CA TYR A 95 8.95 -9.66 16.23
C TYR A 95 9.46 -9.41 14.81
N LEU A 96 8.56 -9.22 13.85
CA LEU A 96 8.89 -8.98 12.46
C LEU A 96 9.73 -7.70 12.29
N VAL A 97 9.34 -6.59 12.94
CA VAL A 97 10.11 -5.34 12.90
C VAL A 97 11.51 -5.55 13.47
N LYS A 98 11.63 -6.21 14.63
CA LYS A 98 12.94 -6.54 15.24
C LYS A 98 13.78 -7.45 14.33
N THR A 99 13.16 -8.41 13.66
CA THR A 99 13.84 -9.31 12.72
C THR A 99 14.30 -8.57 11.47
N ILE A 100 13.56 -7.59 10.96
CA ILE A 100 14.00 -6.77 9.81
C ILE A 100 15.28 -6.00 10.16
N GLU A 101 15.33 -5.36 11.33
CA GLU A 101 16.54 -4.66 11.80
C GLU A 101 17.73 -5.61 12.00
N GLY A 102 17.49 -6.79 12.59
CA GLY A 102 18.52 -7.82 12.77
C GLY A 102 19.04 -8.38 11.44
N ALA A 103 18.13 -8.71 10.52
CA ALA A 103 18.46 -9.23 9.20
C ALA A 103 19.22 -8.21 8.36
N SER A 104 18.87 -6.92 8.44
CA SER A 104 19.61 -5.86 7.76
C SER A 104 21.09 -5.85 8.17
N LYS A 105 21.38 -5.99 9.47
CA LYS A 105 22.75 -6.00 10.01
C LYS A 105 23.53 -7.26 9.65
N GLU A 106 22.89 -8.43 9.70
CA GLU A 106 23.56 -9.72 9.46
C GLU A 106 23.78 -9.99 7.96
N PHE A 107 22.79 -9.70 7.12
CA PHE A 107 22.87 -9.90 5.66
C PHE A 107 23.44 -8.70 4.91
N GLN A 108 23.83 -7.62 5.61
CA GLN A 108 24.33 -6.36 5.03
C GLN A 108 23.38 -5.82 3.95
N MET A 109 22.08 -5.85 4.23
CA MET A 109 21.03 -5.52 3.27
C MET A 109 20.28 -4.25 3.72
N PRO A 110 19.91 -3.34 2.81
CA PRO A 110 19.18 -2.13 3.18
C PRO A 110 17.83 -2.43 3.83
N VAL A 111 17.49 -1.69 4.90
CA VAL A 111 16.19 -1.78 5.57
C VAL A 111 15.05 -1.44 4.60
N SER A 112 15.26 -0.47 3.70
CA SER A 112 14.32 -0.11 2.64
C SER A 112 14.04 -1.26 1.68
N PHE A 113 15.05 -2.05 1.27
CA PHE A 113 14.81 -3.26 0.46
C PHE A 113 13.95 -4.29 1.21
N LEU A 114 14.30 -4.59 2.47
CA LEU A 114 13.53 -5.55 3.28
C LEU A 114 12.07 -5.08 3.47
N SER A 115 11.87 -3.79 3.70
CA SER A 115 10.57 -3.22 4.08
C SER A 115 9.67 -2.89 2.87
N VAL A 116 10.25 -2.47 1.74
CA VAL A 116 9.50 -2.05 0.55
C VAL A 116 9.30 -3.21 -0.44
N ILE A 117 10.27 -4.14 -0.54
CA ILE A 117 10.21 -5.24 -1.51
C ILE A 117 9.76 -6.55 -0.84
N LEU A 118 10.47 -7.02 0.18
CA LEU A 118 10.21 -8.36 0.73
C LEU A 118 8.96 -8.41 1.60
N LEU A 119 8.81 -7.46 2.52
CA LEU A 119 7.71 -7.43 3.46
C LEU A 119 6.32 -7.41 2.78
N PRO A 120 6.05 -6.56 1.77
CA PRO A 120 4.75 -6.54 1.10
C PRO A 120 4.49 -7.79 0.25
N VAL A 121 5.52 -8.40 -0.34
CA VAL A 121 5.37 -9.64 -1.11
C VAL A 121 4.85 -10.78 -0.23
N VAL A 122 5.41 -10.92 0.98
CA VAL A 122 4.99 -11.94 1.95
C VAL A 122 3.66 -11.56 2.60
N GLY A 123 3.52 -10.30 3.03
CA GLY A 123 2.31 -9.80 3.71
C GLY A 123 1.06 -9.88 2.84
N ASN A 124 1.20 -9.66 1.54
CA ASN A 124 0.07 -9.67 0.59
C ASN A 124 0.03 -10.96 -0.25
N ALA A 125 0.79 -12.00 0.12
CA ALA A 125 0.90 -13.23 -0.68
C ALA A 125 -0.46 -13.90 -0.91
N ALA A 126 -1.34 -13.92 0.10
CA ALA A 126 -2.68 -14.49 -0.02
C ALA A 126 -3.53 -13.75 -1.06
N GLU A 127 -3.48 -12.41 -1.07
CA GLU A 127 -4.18 -11.58 -2.06
C GLU A 127 -3.61 -11.78 -3.46
N HIS A 128 -2.28 -11.88 -3.60
CA HIS A 128 -1.63 -12.17 -4.88
C HIS A 128 -2.06 -13.53 -5.45
N VAL A 129 -2.06 -14.59 -4.63
CA VAL A 129 -2.51 -15.92 -5.04
C VAL A 129 -3.98 -15.88 -5.47
N GLY A 130 -4.84 -15.21 -4.70
CA GLY A 130 -6.25 -15.03 -5.05
C GLY A 130 -6.43 -14.29 -6.39
N SER A 131 -5.70 -13.19 -6.58
CA SER A 131 -5.74 -12.41 -7.82
C SER A 131 -5.28 -13.21 -9.03
N VAL A 132 -4.18 -13.97 -8.92
CA VAL A 132 -3.71 -14.87 -9.98
C VAL A 132 -4.73 -15.97 -10.27
N MET A 133 -5.37 -16.53 -9.24
CA MET A 133 -6.42 -17.55 -9.42
C MET A 133 -7.63 -16.99 -10.18
N PHE A 134 -8.05 -15.75 -9.91
CA PHE A 134 -9.09 -15.09 -10.68
C PHE A 134 -8.66 -14.82 -12.13
N ALA A 135 -7.41 -14.39 -12.34
CA ALA A 135 -6.87 -14.17 -13.68
C ALA A 135 -6.81 -15.45 -14.53
N VAL A 136 -6.41 -16.59 -13.94
CA VAL A 136 -6.39 -17.90 -14.61
C VAL A 136 -7.81 -18.38 -14.98
N LYS A 137 -8.82 -17.96 -14.22
CA LYS A 137 -10.24 -18.23 -14.51
C LYS A 137 -10.86 -17.21 -15.49
N ASP A 138 -10.03 -16.45 -16.20
CA ASP A 138 -10.44 -15.41 -17.15
C ASP A 138 -11.29 -14.28 -16.53
N LYS A 139 -11.17 -14.09 -15.20
CA LYS A 139 -11.84 -13.02 -14.45
C LYS A 139 -10.88 -11.88 -14.17
N LEU A 140 -10.37 -11.25 -15.22
CA LEU A 140 -9.39 -10.16 -15.11
C LEU A 140 -9.92 -8.95 -14.34
N ASP A 141 -11.20 -8.59 -14.50
CA ASP A 141 -11.80 -7.48 -13.75
C ASP A 141 -11.76 -7.71 -12.23
N MET A 142 -12.00 -8.95 -11.78
CA MET A 142 -11.90 -9.33 -10.37
C MET A 142 -10.45 -9.30 -9.88
N SER A 143 -9.51 -9.80 -10.68
CA SER A 143 -8.07 -9.75 -10.38
C SER A 143 -7.58 -8.31 -10.22
N LEU A 144 -7.99 -7.41 -11.14
CA LEU A 144 -7.67 -5.99 -11.10
C LEU A 144 -8.37 -5.28 -9.93
N ALA A 145 -9.61 -5.63 -9.61
CA ALA A 145 -10.33 -5.08 -8.47
C ALA A 145 -9.61 -5.38 -7.14
N VAL A 146 -9.10 -6.61 -6.96
CA VAL A 146 -8.29 -6.98 -5.79
C VAL A 146 -7.00 -6.14 -5.73
N ALA A 147 -6.22 -6.10 -6.82
CA ALA A 147 -4.92 -5.43 -6.83
C ALA A 147 -5.02 -3.90 -6.69
N VAL A 148 -5.89 -3.27 -7.48
CA VAL A 148 -6.10 -1.81 -7.47
C VAL A 148 -6.82 -1.38 -6.19
N GLY A 149 -7.79 -2.18 -5.72
CA GLY A 149 -8.49 -1.93 -4.46
C GLY A 149 -7.56 -1.91 -3.26
N SER A 150 -6.71 -2.93 -3.12
CA SER A 150 -5.69 -3.02 -2.05
C SER A 150 -4.72 -1.83 -2.12
N SER A 151 -4.28 -1.44 -3.32
CA SER A 151 -3.42 -0.26 -3.54
C SER A 151 -4.08 1.07 -3.13
N ILE A 152 -5.37 1.26 -3.46
CA ILE A 152 -6.14 2.45 -3.05
C ILE A 152 -6.32 2.47 -1.53
N GLN A 153 -6.60 1.33 -0.90
CA GLN A 153 -6.76 1.23 0.54
C GLN A 153 -5.46 1.57 1.29
N ILE A 154 -4.33 1.00 0.87
CA ILE A 154 -3.04 1.32 1.51
C ILE A 154 -2.70 2.80 1.34
N SER A 155 -2.82 3.33 0.12
CA SER A 155 -2.39 4.69 -0.19
C SER A 155 -3.33 5.78 0.35
N MET A 156 -4.65 5.59 0.30
CA MET A 156 -5.63 6.62 0.70
C MET A 156 -6.15 6.47 2.12
N PHE A 157 -6.03 5.28 2.73
CA PHE A 157 -6.47 5.03 4.09
C PHE A 157 -5.30 4.69 5.02
N ALA A 158 -4.60 3.58 4.81
CA ALA A 158 -3.64 3.07 5.79
C ALA A 158 -2.51 4.06 6.09
N ILE A 159 -1.80 4.55 5.06
CA ILE A 159 -0.68 5.50 5.24
C ILE A 159 -1.17 6.83 5.86
N PRO A 160 -2.20 7.52 5.32
CA PRO A 160 -2.75 8.72 5.95
C PRO A 160 -3.25 8.52 7.39
N PHE A 161 -3.84 7.37 7.68
CA PHE A 161 -4.31 7.04 9.01
C PHE A 161 -3.14 6.92 9.99
N CYS A 162 -2.04 6.26 9.59
CA CYS A 162 -0.81 6.21 10.39
C CYS A 162 -0.25 7.61 10.69
N VAL A 163 -0.27 8.54 9.74
CA VAL A 163 0.16 9.94 9.98
C VAL A 163 -0.73 10.65 11.00
N VAL A 164 -2.05 10.47 10.92
CA VAL A 164 -2.99 11.06 11.90
C VAL A 164 -2.83 10.45 13.29
N ILE A 165 -2.64 9.13 13.39
CA ILE A 165 -2.33 8.46 14.66
C ILE A 165 -1.00 8.97 15.21
N GLY A 166 0.05 9.06 14.38
CA GLY A 166 1.33 9.66 14.72
C GLY A 166 1.19 11.06 15.30
N TRP A 167 0.35 11.89 14.67
CA TRP A 167 0.04 13.23 15.17
C TRP A 167 -0.63 13.21 16.55
N MET A 168 -1.58 12.30 16.81
CA MET A 168 -2.26 12.19 18.11
C MET A 168 -1.32 11.72 19.23
N ILE A 169 -0.38 10.81 18.94
CA ILE A 169 0.58 10.29 19.92
C ILE A 169 1.86 11.13 20.05
N GLY A 170 1.97 12.22 19.28
CA GLY A 170 3.13 13.12 19.29
C GLY A 170 4.35 12.60 18.53
N CYS A 171 4.21 11.56 17.70
CA CYS A 171 5.26 11.05 16.84
C CYS A 171 5.28 11.82 15.50
N PRO A 172 6.43 12.37 15.06
CA PRO A 172 6.53 13.13 13.81
C PRO A 172 6.56 12.22 12.57
N MET A 173 5.46 11.51 12.32
CA MET A 173 5.24 10.77 11.08
C MET A 173 4.78 11.74 9.98
N ASP A 174 5.41 11.70 8.81
CA ASP A 174 5.04 12.50 7.66
C ASP A 174 4.85 11.63 6.39
N LEU A 175 4.49 12.28 5.28
CA LEU A 175 4.31 11.63 3.96
C LEU A 175 5.54 11.84 3.06
N ASN A 176 6.67 12.26 3.62
CA ASN A 176 7.87 12.55 2.86
C ASN A 176 8.71 11.27 2.72
N PHE A 177 8.38 10.50 1.70
CA PHE A 177 9.22 9.39 1.26
C PHE A 177 10.53 9.92 0.67
N GLN A 178 11.59 9.12 0.74
CA GLN A 178 12.85 9.51 0.10
C GLN A 178 12.64 9.76 -1.41
N PRO A 179 13.45 10.63 -2.06
CA PRO A 179 13.27 10.93 -3.47
C PRO A 179 13.28 9.69 -4.37
N PHE A 180 14.12 8.71 -4.04
CA PHE A 180 14.21 7.44 -4.75
C PHE A 180 12.89 6.66 -4.70
N GLU A 181 12.33 6.50 -3.50
CA GLU A 181 11.05 5.82 -3.26
C GLU A 181 9.89 6.52 -3.99
N THR A 182 9.86 7.85 -3.89
CA THR A 182 8.81 8.68 -4.51
C THR A 182 8.84 8.56 -6.03
N ILE A 183 10.01 8.67 -6.65
CA ILE A 183 10.18 8.56 -8.10
C ILE A 183 9.82 7.14 -8.57
N SER A 184 10.26 6.12 -7.82
CA SER A 184 9.96 4.71 -8.13
C SER A 184 8.46 4.43 -8.07
N LEU A 185 7.77 4.90 -7.04
CA LEU A 185 6.31 4.80 -6.90
C LEU A 185 5.60 5.51 -8.08
N PHE A 186 6.02 6.74 -8.39
CA PHE A 186 5.43 7.53 -9.47
C PHE A 186 5.56 6.82 -10.83
N MET A 187 6.77 6.35 -11.15
CA MET A 187 7.04 5.60 -12.37
C MET A 187 6.23 4.30 -12.44
N SER A 188 6.12 3.58 -11.32
CA SER A 188 5.33 2.34 -11.23
C SER A 188 3.86 2.59 -11.55
N VAL A 189 3.27 3.66 -10.99
CA VAL A 189 1.86 3.99 -11.28
C VAL A 189 1.65 4.38 -12.75
N ILE A 190 2.58 5.14 -13.35
CA ILE A 190 2.50 5.50 -14.76
C ILE A 190 2.54 4.25 -15.64
N ILE A 191 3.52 3.36 -15.41
CA ILE A 191 3.68 2.12 -16.20
C ILE A 191 2.41 1.26 -16.10
N VAL A 192 1.89 1.06 -14.88
CA VAL A 192 0.66 0.28 -14.68
C VAL A 192 -0.53 0.94 -15.36
N ALA A 193 -0.71 2.26 -15.21
CA ALA A 193 -1.80 2.99 -15.84
C ALA A 193 -1.77 2.84 -17.37
N PHE A 194 -0.60 2.97 -18.01
CA PHE A 194 -0.45 2.76 -19.45
C PHE A 194 -0.73 1.31 -19.88
N MET A 195 -0.29 0.33 -19.09
CA MET A 195 -0.53 -1.09 -19.41
C MET A 195 -2.02 -1.45 -19.36
N LEU A 196 -2.79 -0.78 -18.50
CA LEU A 196 -4.23 -1.00 -18.30
C LEU A 196 -5.14 -0.20 -19.25
N GLN A 197 -4.66 0.88 -19.88
CA GLN A 197 -5.49 1.77 -20.73
C GLN A 197 -6.24 1.06 -21.87
N ASN A 198 -5.69 -0.02 -22.41
CA ASN A 198 -6.28 -0.70 -23.57
C ASN A 198 -7.33 -1.77 -23.20
N GLY A 199 -7.63 -1.98 -21.91
CA GLY A 199 -8.63 -2.94 -21.43
C GLY A 199 -8.33 -4.43 -21.69
N ALA A 200 -7.36 -4.74 -22.57
CA ALA A 200 -6.92 -6.09 -22.90
C ALA A 200 -5.60 -6.44 -22.19
N SER A 201 -5.56 -7.61 -21.56
CA SER A 201 -4.33 -8.20 -21.03
C SER A 201 -3.66 -9.10 -22.07
N ASN A 202 -2.34 -9.22 -21.98
CA ASN A 202 -1.54 -10.13 -22.79
C ASN A 202 -0.40 -10.63 -21.90
N TYR A 203 0.01 -11.89 -22.07
CA TYR A 203 1.15 -12.47 -21.37
C TYR A 203 2.41 -11.59 -21.50
N PHE A 204 2.62 -10.95 -22.66
CA PHE A 204 3.75 -10.06 -22.87
C PHE A 204 3.70 -8.81 -21.97
N LYS A 205 2.51 -8.20 -21.80
CA LYS A 205 2.34 -7.08 -20.85
C LYS A 205 2.62 -7.52 -19.42
N GLY A 206 2.18 -8.73 -19.06
CA GLY A 206 2.46 -9.33 -17.74
C GLY A 206 3.95 -9.51 -17.50
N ILE A 207 4.69 -10.07 -18.46
CA ILE A 207 6.14 -10.23 -18.38
C ILE A 207 6.84 -8.87 -18.22
N VAL A 208 6.45 -7.86 -18.99
CA VAL A 208 7.01 -6.50 -18.87
C VAL A 208 6.81 -5.94 -17.45
N LEU A 209 5.62 -6.09 -16.86
CA LEU A 209 5.35 -5.62 -15.49
C LEU A 209 6.22 -6.35 -14.46
N ILE A 210 6.41 -7.68 -14.60
CA ILE A 210 7.30 -8.45 -13.72
C ILE A 210 8.74 -7.99 -13.87
N LEU A 211 9.23 -7.80 -15.10
CA LEU A 211 10.59 -7.31 -15.34
C LEU A 211 10.81 -5.90 -14.77
N CYS A 212 9.84 -4.99 -14.92
CA CYS A 212 9.90 -3.68 -14.30
C CYS A 212 9.99 -3.79 -12.77
N TYR A 213 9.20 -4.67 -12.15
CA TYR A 213 9.27 -4.90 -10.70
C TYR A 213 10.63 -5.45 -10.26
N LEU A 214 11.24 -6.36 -11.03
CA LEU A 214 12.58 -6.88 -10.73
C LEU A 214 13.66 -5.80 -10.85
N ILE A 215 13.57 -4.91 -11.84
CA ILE A 215 14.50 -3.78 -11.98
C ILE A 215 14.36 -2.83 -10.78
N VAL A 216 13.13 -2.50 -10.37
CA VAL A 216 12.89 -1.68 -9.18
C VAL A 216 13.45 -2.36 -7.93
N SER A 217 13.21 -3.66 -7.78
CA SER A 217 13.71 -4.46 -6.65
C SER A 217 15.24 -4.45 -6.58
N ALA A 218 15.92 -4.63 -7.71
CA ALA A 218 17.37 -4.52 -7.79
C ALA A 218 17.87 -3.11 -7.44
N GLY A 219 17.14 -2.06 -7.85
CA GLY A 219 17.44 -0.69 -7.47
C GLY A 219 17.37 -0.47 -5.95
N PHE A 220 16.34 -1.01 -5.29
CA PHE A 220 16.21 -0.96 -3.83
C PHE A 220 17.29 -1.78 -3.12
N PHE A 221 17.76 -2.88 -3.70
CA PHE A 221 18.81 -3.70 -3.12
C PHE A 221 20.14 -2.95 -3.01
N GLU A 222 20.44 -2.10 -3.99
CA GLU A 222 21.65 -1.26 -4.02
C GLU A 222 21.43 0.12 -3.35
N HIS A 223 20.19 0.46 -2.99
CA HIS A 223 19.85 1.76 -2.40
C HIS A 223 20.10 1.77 -0.89
N ILE A 224 20.91 2.71 -0.41
CA ILE A 224 21.14 2.94 1.01
C ILE A 224 20.56 4.31 1.38
N ASP A 225 19.70 4.33 2.41
CA ASP A 225 19.12 5.58 2.91
C ASP A 225 20.20 6.43 3.59
N PRO A 226 20.31 7.73 3.28
CA PRO A 226 21.35 8.58 3.85
C PRO A 226 21.25 8.73 5.39
N MET A 227 20.08 8.49 5.99
CA MET A 227 19.89 8.55 7.45
C MET A 227 20.47 7.35 8.22
N SER A 228 20.85 6.25 7.55
CA SER A 228 21.58 5.16 8.22
C SER A 228 23.06 5.46 8.42
N VAL A 229 23.58 6.55 7.86
CA VAL A 229 25.00 6.94 7.94
C VAL A 229 25.30 7.79 9.17
N GLU A 230 24.35 8.62 9.65
CA GLU A 230 24.55 9.48 10.83
C GLU A 230 24.51 8.71 12.17
N ASP A 231 23.85 7.54 12.21
CA ASP A 231 23.86 6.64 13.37
C ASP A 231 24.99 5.59 13.34
N ASN A 232 25.88 5.66 12.35
CA ASN A 232 27.05 4.79 12.29
C ASN A 232 28.33 5.55 12.70
N PRO A 233 28.78 5.44 13.98
CA PRO A 233 30.03 6.06 14.42
C PRO A 233 31.28 5.48 13.76
N SER A 234 31.16 4.48 12.87
CA SER A 234 32.31 3.86 12.17
C SER A 234 32.66 4.49 10.82
N THR A 235 31.85 5.40 10.28
CA THR A 235 32.13 6.06 8.97
C THR A 235 32.69 7.47 9.07
N ALA A 236 32.88 8.02 10.28
CA ALA A 236 33.49 9.34 10.48
C ALA A 236 35.04 9.34 10.43
N GLY A 237 35.66 8.27 9.94
CA GLY A 237 37.12 8.12 9.96
C GLY A 237 37.67 7.11 8.98
N GLN A 238 37.35 7.24 7.69
CA GLN A 238 38.19 6.78 6.58
C GLN A 238 38.12 7.77 5.42
#